data_AF-A0A839U273-F1
#
_entry.id   AF-A0A839U273-F1
#
_cell.length_a   1.000
_cell.length_b   1.000
_cell.length_c   1.000
_cell.angle_alpha   90.00
_cell.angle_beta   90.00
_cell.angle_gamma   90.00
#
_symmetry.space_group_name_H-M   'P 1'
#
loop_
_entity.id
_entity.type
_entity.pdbx_description
1 polymer ?
#
loop_
_entity_poly.entity_id
_entity_poly.type
_entity_poly.pdbx_seq_one_letter_code
_entity_poly.pdbx_strand_id
1 'polypeptide(L)'
;MRFSVLAIVLVAAILPACTTTGGNVSKSGVIADAKNLVIVSYQCQDALGREPHYSAIESSETILKGLGKSADEADSTVRGWLRAVIASPKQPADYDAKTCKDRLLTLAEKVRVGYEALSKRR
;
A
#
# COMPACT_ATOMS: atom_id res chain seq x y z
N MET A 1 12.69 55.11 -39.21
CA MET A 1 12.32 53.95 -40.06
C MET A 1 13.44 52.92 -39.91
N ARG A 2 13.31 51.66 -39.51
CA ARG A 2 12.21 50.72 -39.25
C ARG A 2 12.77 49.63 -38.30
N PHE A 3 11.86 48.99 -37.59
CA PHE A 3 11.98 47.84 -36.67
C PHE A 3 12.90 46.70 -37.12
N SER A 4 13.50 45.96 -36.16
CA SER A 4 13.15 44.54 -35.94
C SER A 4 14.01 43.80 -34.88
N VAL A 5 13.29 43.21 -33.91
CA VAL A 5 13.41 41.84 -33.36
C VAL A 5 14.63 41.55 -32.44
N LEU A 6 14.50 41.54 -31.11
CA LEU A 6 14.00 40.47 -30.19
C LEU A 6 14.77 39.13 -30.27
N ALA A 7 15.67 38.89 -29.31
CA ALA A 7 15.97 37.56 -28.77
C ALA A 7 16.78 37.68 -27.45
N ILE A 8 16.13 38.10 -26.37
CA ILE A 8 16.67 37.92 -25.01
C ILE A 8 16.27 36.51 -24.58
N VAL A 9 17.20 35.56 -24.66
CA VAL A 9 17.02 34.22 -24.10
C VAL A 9 17.24 34.33 -22.59
N LEU A 10 16.13 34.49 -21.87
CA LEU A 10 16.06 34.41 -20.42
C LEU A 10 16.17 32.94 -20.02
N VAL A 11 17.36 32.49 -19.60
CA VAL A 11 17.54 31.16 -19.00
C VAL A 11 17.02 31.23 -17.56
N ALA A 12 15.73 30.96 -17.40
CA ALA A 12 15.10 30.66 -16.13
C ALA A 12 14.43 29.29 -16.24
N ALA A 13 15.15 28.24 -15.83
CA ALA A 13 14.62 26.91 -15.55
C ALA A 13 15.38 26.40 -14.33
N ILE A 14 14.92 26.78 -13.13
CA ILE A 14 14.04 25.96 -12.27
C ILE A 14 14.81 24.74 -11.75
N LEU A 15 15.08 24.81 -10.45
CA LEU A 15 15.55 23.77 -9.53
C LEU A 15 15.18 22.34 -9.97
N PRO A 16 16.04 21.33 -9.77
CA PRO A 16 15.59 19.95 -9.82
C PRO A 16 14.53 19.80 -8.74
N ALA A 17 13.27 19.83 -9.17
CA ALA A 17 12.15 19.46 -8.34
C ALA A 17 12.47 18.07 -7.80
N CYS A 18 12.61 17.96 -6.48
CA CYS A 18 12.43 16.72 -5.77
C CYS A 18 11.16 16.08 -6.34
N THR A 19 11.28 15.03 -7.14
CA THR A 19 10.19 14.14 -7.46
C THR A 19 9.89 13.29 -6.22
N THR A 20 9.55 13.95 -5.11
CA THR A 20 8.61 13.35 -4.16
C THR A 20 7.32 13.28 -4.94
N THR A 21 7.06 12.09 -5.47
CA THR A 21 5.78 11.65 -6.00
C THR A 21 4.71 11.98 -4.95
N GLY A 22 4.16 13.19 -5.04
CA GLY A 22 3.00 13.65 -4.33
C GLY A 22 1.75 12.97 -4.90
N GLY A 23 1.75 11.64 -4.93
CA GLY A 23 0.51 10.90 -4.92
C GLY A 23 -0.16 11.26 -3.60
N ASN A 24 -1.36 11.84 -3.66
CA ASN A 24 -2.12 12.14 -2.45
C ASN A 24 -2.39 10.81 -1.73
N VAL A 25 -1.51 10.44 -0.80
CA VAL A 25 -1.67 9.24 0.00
C VAL A 25 -3.00 9.40 0.74
N SER A 26 -3.96 8.57 0.40
CA SER A 26 -5.31 8.62 0.93
C SER A 26 -5.51 7.48 1.91
N LYS A 27 -6.39 7.69 2.91
CA LYS A 27 -6.77 6.63 3.84
C LYS A 27 -7.31 5.39 3.10
N SER A 28 -8.10 5.60 2.05
CA SER A 28 -8.64 4.51 1.24
C SER A 28 -7.56 3.71 0.48
N GLY A 29 -6.51 4.38 -0.01
CA GLY A 29 -5.37 3.72 -0.65
C GLY A 29 -4.61 2.81 0.32
N VAL A 30 -4.31 3.31 1.52
CA VAL A 30 -3.62 2.53 2.56
C VAL A 30 -4.47 1.35 3.03
N ILE A 31 -5.79 1.52 3.15
CA ILE A 31 -6.72 0.43 3.48
C ILE A 31 -6.75 -0.63 2.37
N ALA A 32 -6.75 -0.23 1.10
CA ALA A 32 -6.72 -1.15 -0.03
C ALA A 32 -5.41 -1.95 -0.08
N ASP A 33 -4.28 -1.29 0.21
CA ASP A 33 -2.98 -1.96 0.26
C ASP A 33 -2.89 -2.94 1.46
N ALA A 34 -3.42 -2.56 2.63
CA ALA A 34 -3.52 -3.44 3.79
C ALA A 34 -4.42 -4.66 3.50
N LYS A 35 -5.55 -4.46 2.82
CA LYS A 35 -6.40 -5.55 2.34
C LYS A 35 -5.63 -6.48 1.39
N ASN A 36 -4.88 -5.94 0.44
CA ASN A 36 -4.07 -6.74 -0.47
C ASN A 36 -2.98 -7.53 0.27
N LEU A 37 -2.37 -6.96 1.30
CA LEU A 37 -1.40 -7.67 2.15
C LEU A 37 -2.04 -8.91 2.82
N VAL A 38 -3.26 -8.79 3.36
CA VAL A 38 -4.01 -9.92 3.93
C VAL A 38 -4.32 -10.98 2.88
N ILE A 39 -4.78 -10.58 1.70
CA ILE A 39 -5.12 -11.50 0.60
C ILE A 39 -3.88 -12.29 0.16
N VAL A 40 -2.78 -11.60 -0.13
CA VAL A 40 -1.54 -12.25 -0.59
C VAL A 40 -0.94 -13.11 0.50
N SER A 41 -1.03 -12.70 1.78
CA SER A 41 -0.62 -13.53 2.91
C SER A 41 -1.37 -14.84 2.99
N TYR A 42 -2.67 -14.84 2.69
CA TYR A 42 -3.46 -16.06 2.65
C TYR A 42 -3.08 -16.93 1.45
N GLN A 43 -2.92 -16.34 0.26
CA GLN A 43 -2.54 -17.09 -0.95
C GLN A 43 -1.14 -17.73 -0.84
N CYS A 44 -0.24 -17.12 -0.08
CA CYS A 44 1.12 -17.59 0.12
C CYS A 44 1.29 -18.60 1.27
N GLN A 45 0.20 -18.94 1.98
CA GLN A 45 0.24 -19.78 3.17
C GLN A 45 0.90 -21.14 2.90
N ASP A 46 0.45 -21.82 1.85
CA ASP A 46 0.93 -23.16 1.50
C ASP A 46 2.39 -23.15 1.05
N ALA A 47 2.76 -22.17 0.21
CA ALA A 47 4.11 -22.00 -0.30
C ALA A 47 5.15 -21.66 0.78
N LEU A 48 4.73 -20.96 1.83
CA LEU A 48 5.59 -20.58 2.95
C LEU A 48 5.59 -21.61 4.08
N GLY A 49 4.74 -22.64 4.00
CA GLY A 49 4.62 -23.69 5.01
C GLY A 49 4.26 -23.16 6.40
N ARG A 50 3.56 -22.02 6.47
CA ARG A 50 3.14 -21.34 7.70
C ARG A 50 1.69 -20.92 7.56
N GLU A 51 0.92 -20.95 8.65
CA GLU A 51 -0.42 -20.33 8.75
C GLU A 51 -0.41 -18.89 8.21
N PRO A 52 -1.56 -18.36 7.73
CA PRO A 52 -1.57 -17.07 7.05
C PRO A 52 -1.00 -16.07 8.04
N HIS A 53 0.08 -15.38 7.64
CA HIS A 53 0.91 -14.62 8.55
C HIS A 53 0.04 -13.78 9.50
N TYR A 54 -0.07 -14.22 10.75
CA TYR A 54 -0.81 -13.53 11.81
C TYR A 54 -0.36 -12.06 11.88
N SER A 55 0.90 -11.81 11.54
CA SER A 55 1.49 -10.48 11.41
C SER A 55 0.82 -9.61 10.34
N ALA A 56 0.36 -10.15 9.21
CA ALA A 56 -0.36 -9.38 8.18
C ALA A 56 -1.77 -8.96 8.64
N ILE A 57 -2.44 -9.84 9.40
CA ILE A 57 -3.75 -9.59 9.99
C ILE A 57 -3.63 -8.52 11.09
N GLU A 58 -2.74 -8.73 12.06
CA GLU A 58 -2.51 -7.82 13.17
C GLU A 58 -1.98 -6.44 12.72
N SER A 59 -1.07 -6.43 11.73
CA SER A 59 -0.59 -5.17 11.14
C SER A 59 -1.72 -4.41 10.45
N SER A 60 -2.59 -5.11 9.72
CA SER A 60 -3.74 -4.49 9.05
C SER A 60 -4.75 -3.93 10.06
N GLU A 61 -5.03 -4.66 11.14
CA GLU A 61 -5.87 -4.14 12.23
C GLU A 61 -5.28 -2.90 12.89
N THR A 62 -3.97 -2.93 13.19
CA THR A 62 -3.24 -1.81 13.80
C THR A 62 -3.35 -0.55 12.94
N ILE A 63 -3.24 -0.71 11.62
CA ILE A 63 -3.41 0.38 10.67
C ILE A 63 -4.85 0.91 10.68
N LEU A 64 -5.84 0.03 10.65
CA LEU A 64 -7.26 0.44 10.71
C LEU A 64 -7.57 1.21 12.01
N LYS A 65 -7.08 0.72 13.15
CA LYS A 65 -7.17 1.41 14.45
C LYS A 65 -6.51 2.79 14.36
N GLY A 66 -5.28 2.85 13.85
CA GLY A 66 -4.55 4.09 13.62
C GLY A 66 -5.23 5.07 12.64
N LEU A 67 -6.08 4.58 11.73
CA LEU A 67 -6.86 5.39 10.80
C LEU A 67 -8.19 5.91 11.39
N GLY A 68 -8.53 5.49 12.61
CA GLY A 68 -9.69 5.97 13.37
C GLY A 68 -10.81 4.95 13.54
N LYS A 69 -10.60 3.68 13.18
CA LYS A 69 -11.57 2.61 13.49
C LYS A 69 -11.46 2.17 14.94
N SER A 70 -12.57 1.74 15.53
CA SER A 70 -12.55 1.04 16.82
C SER A 70 -11.88 -0.32 16.68
N ALA A 71 -11.50 -0.94 17.81
CA ALA A 71 -10.91 -2.28 17.80
C ALA A 71 -11.86 -3.31 17.16
N ASP A 72 -13.15 -3.29 17.54
CA ASP A 72 -14.16 -4.21 17.03
C ASP A 72 -14.42 -4.01 15.54
N GLU A 73 -14.47 -2.75 15.06
CA GLU A 73 -14.61 -2.47 13.64
C GLU A 73 -13.39 -2.94 12.84
N ALA A 74 -12.18 -2.76 13.37
CA ALA A 74 -10.95 -3.18 12.71
C ALA A 74 -10.89 -4.71 12.59
N ASP A 75 -11.13 -5.45 13.68
CA ASP A 75 -11.18 -6.92 13.69
C ASP A 75 -12.26 -7.44 12.72
N SER A 76 -13.50 -6.93 12.83
CA SER A 76 -14.60 -7.33 11.95
C SER A 76 -14.29 -7.07 10.47
N THR A 77 -13.64 -5.94 10.16
CA THR A 77 -13.23 -5.60 8.79
C THR A 77 -12.20 -6.60 8.26
N VAL A 78 -11.14 -6.88 9.01
CA VAL A 78 -10.06 -7.79 8.56
C VAL A 78 -10.57 -9.23 8.45
N ARG A 79 -11.38 -9.69 9.41
CA ARG A 79 -12.07 -10.99 9.32
C ARG A 79 -12.99 -11.06 8.11
N GLY A 80 -13.70 -9.98 7.79
CA GLY A 80 -14.52 -9.89 6.59
C GLY A 80 -13.71 -10.07 5.31
N TRP A 81 -12.51 -9.48 5.25
CA TRP A 81 -11.59 -9.68 4.12
C TRP A 81 -11.13 -11.13 4.01
N LEU A 82 -10.71 -11.75 5.12
CA LEU A 82 -10.29 -13.15 5.13
C LEU A 82 -11.41 -14.09 4.69
N ARG A 83 -12.63 -13.91 5.23
CA ARG A 83 -13.80 -14.69 4.83
C ARG A 83 -14.07 -14.58 3.33
N ALA A 84 -13.95 -13.38 2.76
CA ALA A 84 -14.13 -13.17 1.33
C ALA A 84 -13.05 -13.85 0.47
N VAL A 85 -11.81 -13.96 0.98
CA VAL A 85 -10.73 -14.70 0.30
C VAL A 85 -10.98 -16.20 0.35
N ILE A 86 -11.33 -16.73 1.53
CA ILE A 86 -11.62 -18.15 1.75
C ILE A 86 -12.81 -18.60 0.89
N ALA A 87 -13.86 -17.78 0.82
CA ALA A 87 -15.04 -18.05 0.01
C ALA A 87 -14.82 -17.80 -1.49
N SER A 88 -13.65 -17.28 -1.90
CA SER A 88 -13.39 -16.98 -3.31
C SER A 88 -13.14 -18.28 -4.08
N PRO A 89 -13.79 -18.49 -5.25
CA PRO A 89 -13.50 -19.64 -6.11
C PRO A 89 -12.12 -19.54 -6.78
N LYS A 90 -11.39 -18.43 -6.61
CA LYS A 90 -10.02 -18.29 -7.07
C LYS A 90 -9.12 -19.18 -6.21
N GLN A 91 -8.55 -20.19 -6.85
CA GLN A 91 -7.50 -21.03 -6.29
C GLN A 91 -6.38 -20.15 -5.70
N PRO A 92 -5.80 -20.52 -4.53
CA PRO A 92 -4.59 -19.87 -4.06
C PRO A 92 -3.55 -19.96 -5.19
N ALA A 93 -2.97 -18.82 -5.53
CA ALA A 93 -2.03 -18.78 -6.63
C ALA A 93 -0.78 -19.56 -6.23
N ASP A 94 -0.33 -20.44 -7.14
CA ASP A 94 0.83 -21.32 -6.98
C ASP A 94 2.13 -20.51 -7.09
N TYR A 95 2.33 -19.60 -6.13
CA TYR A 95 3.56 -18.83 -6.02
C TYR A 95 4.62 -19.68 -5.33
N ASP A 96 5.84 -19.67 -5.84
CA ASP A 96 6.96 -20.20 -5.08
C ASP A 96 7.25 -19.34 -3.83
N ALA A 97 7.93 -19.92 -2.85
CA ALA A 97 8.23 -19.27 -1.57
C ALA A 97 8.99 -17.94 -1.72
N LYS A 98 9.87 -17.82 -2.71
CA LYS A 98 10.64 -16.59 -2.95
C LYS A 98 9.72 -15.49 -3.49
N THR A 99 8.90 -15.80 -4.49
CA THR A 99 7.90 -14.88 -5.03
C THR A 99 6.94 -14.41 -3.94
N CYS A 100 6.49 -15.32 -3.08
CA CYS A 100 5.64 -14.99 -1.94
C CYS A 100 6.31 -14.00 -0.97
N LYS A 101 7.55 -14.31 -0.56
CA LYS A 101 8.31 -13.44 0.35
C LYS A 101 8.53 -12.05 -0.26
N ASP A 102 8.97 -11.97 -1.51
CA ASP A 102 9.25 -10.71 -2.20
C ASP A 102 7.99 -9.83 -2.30
N ARG A 103 6.83 -10.44 -2.62
CA ARG A 103 5.55 -9.72 -2.70
C ARG A 103 5.04 -9.26 -1.35
N LEU A 104 5.13 -10.11 -0.32
CA LEU A 104 4.72 -9.75 1.04
C LEU A 104 5.56 -8.61 1.61
N LEU A 105 6.89 -8.65 1.41
CA LEU A 105 7.77 -7.56 1.83
C LEU A 105 7.46 -6.25 1.10
N THR A 106 7.24 -6.32 -0.21
CA THR A 106 6.88 -5.15 -1.02
C THR A 106 5.56 -4.53 -0.57
N LEU A 107 4.55 -5.35 -0.31
CA LEU A 107 3.24 -4.88 0.16
C LEU A 107 3.34 -4.31 1.58
N ALA A 108 4.05 -4.99 2.48
CA ALA A 108 4.25 -4.52 3.85
C ALA A 108 4.94 -3.15 3.87
N GLU A 109 5.97 -2.95 3.05
CA GLU A 109 6.68 -1.68 2.92
C GLU A 109 5.78 -0.59 2.34
N LYS A 110 5.01 -0.90 1.29
CA LYS A 110 4.05 0.04 0.70
C LYS A 110 3.02 0.51 1.72
N VAL A 111 2.48 -0.42 2.49
CA VAL A 111 1.51 -0.17 3.55
C VAL A 111 2.13 0.69 4.67
N ARG A 112 3.35 0.38 5.10
CA ARG A 112 4.11 1.15 6.11
C ARG A 112 4.33 2.59 5.65
N VAL A 113 4.90 2.79 4.48
CA VAL A 113 5.19 4.12 3.91
C VAL A 113 3.90 4.94 3.75
N GLY A 114 2.84 4.30 3.26
CA GLY A 114 1.53 4.96 3.12
C GLY A 114 0.94 5.37 4.47
N TYR A 115 0.99 4.49 5.46
CA TYR A 115 0.49 4.81 6.81
C TYR A 115 1.32 5.92 7.47
N GLU A 116 2.64 5.88 7.37
CA GLU A 116 3.52 6.94 7.91
C GLU A 116 3.30 8.29 7.24
N ALA A 117 3.03 8.31 5.93
CA ALA A 117 2.69 9.54 5.23
C ALA A 117 1.35 10.14 5.71
N LEU A 118 0.39 9.29 6.11
CA LEU A 118 -0.87 9.73 6.70
C LEU A 118 -0.73 10.17 8.15
N SER A 119 0.12 9.50 8.94
CA SER A 119 0.32 9.84 10.35
C SER A 119 1.05 11.17 10.51
N LYS A 120 2.03 11.47 9.66
CA LYS A 120 2.74 12.77 9.65
C LYS A 120 1.88 13.97 9.25
N ARG A 121 0.71 13.73 8.63
CA ARG A 121 -0.24 14.78 8.21
C ARG A 121 -1.35 15.04 9.22
N ARG A 122 -1.45 14.24 10.28
CA ARG A 122 -2.49 14.32 11.31
C ARG A 122 -1.92 14.98 12.56
#